data_AF-A0A7D7WJZ4-F1
#
_entry.id   AF-A0A7D7WJZ4-F1
#
_cell.length_a   1.000
_cell.length_b   1.000
_cell.length_c   1.000
_cell.angle_alpha   90.00
_cell.angle_beta   90.00
_cell.angle_gamma   90.00
#
_symmetry.space_group_name_H-M   'P 1'
#
loop_
_entity.id
_entity.type
_entity.pdbx_description
1 polymer ?
#
loop_
_entity_poly.entity_id
_entity_poly.type
_entity_poly.pdbx_seq_one_letter_code
_entity_poly.pdbx_strand_id
1 'polypeptide(L)'
;MIFKYLATKAILLAALLVSPIYSLYLNEEGNLRSQLRVHKWRTNFNNLSILDSYFLATINDFKSMSGEDLLHKLKLCLMVTRNEKNDSDTTMNKALLKKTTLFLTKLKDKNADKAAYLLYELDSLSLLLLDTIELANMLTHEESIGVQKHYHEYKESLEKRLPLIDKYKKEFLSNISILDHNQLDKSFQKFMPKFAELYNSTEKVYSKLYKHYTKFIIKY
;
A
#
# COMPACT_ATOMS: atom_id res chain seq x y z
N MET A 1 8.59 28.83 -12.70
CA MET A 1 8.63 28.03 -11.45
C MET A 1 7.24 27.67 -10.92
N ILE A 2 6.23 28.52 -11.11
CA ILE A 2 4.82 28.32 -10.69
C ILE A 2 4.12 27.13 -11.42
N PHE A 3 4.39 26.93 -12.71
CA PHE A 3 3.74 25.87 -13.50
C PHE A 3 4.10 24.44 -13.09
N LYS A 4 5.32 24.19 -12.60
CA LYS A 4 5.70 22.86 -12.09
C LYS A 4 4.91 22.49 -10.84
N TYR A 5 4.57 23.47 -10.00
CA TYR A 5 3.84 23.26 -8.75
C TYR A 5 2.36 22.95 -8.98
N LEU A 6 1.77 23.56 -10.01
CA LEU A 6 0.40 23.26 -10.47
C LEU A 6 0.28 21.85 -11.07
N ALA A 7 1.26 21.41 -11.85
CA ALA A 7 1.25 20.07 -12.44
C ALA A 7 1.34 18.96 -11.37
N THR A 8 2.17 19.14 -10.33
CA THR A 8 2.25 18.17 -9.23
C THR A 8 0.96 18.13 -8.41
N LYS A 9 0.31 19.28 -8.19
CA LYS A 9 -0.99 19.35 -7.51
C LYS A 9 -2.10 18.71 -8.33
N ALA A 10 -2.11 18.88 -9.65
CA ALA A 10 -3.10 18.25 -10.54
C ALA A 10 -2.94 16.71 -10.58
N ILE A 11 -1.71 16.19 -10.54
CA ILE A 11 -1.45 14.73 -10.48
C ILE A 11 -1.88 14.15 -9.12
N LEU A 12 -1.61 14.87 -8.02
CA LEU A 12 -2.12 14.50 -6.69
C LEU A 12 -3.66 14.53 -6.65
N LEU A 13 -4.29 15.54 -7.26
CA LEU A 13 -5.75 15.65 -7.35
C LEU A 13 -6.38 14.53 -8.20
N ALA A 14 -5.73 14.11 -9.28
CA ALA A 14 -6.18 12.99 -10.10
C ALA A 14 -6.06 11.65 -9.37
N ALA A 15 -5.01 11.45 -8.56
CA ALA A 15 -4.90 10.29 -7.68
C ALA A 15 -5.96 10.31 -6.56
N LEU A 16 -6.27 11.50 -6.03
CA LEU A 16 -7.29 11.76 -5.01
C LEU A 16 -8.74 11.57 -5.51
N LEU A 17 -9.00 11.65 -6.81
CA LEU A 17 -10.36 11.46 -7.35
C LEU A 17 -10.70 9.99 -7.67
N VAL A 18 -9.69 9.11 -7.72
CA VAL A 18 -9.89 7.65 -7.88
C VAL A 18 -10.02 6.95 -6.51
N SER A 19 -9.43 7.53 -5.45
CA SER A 19 -9.47 7.02 -4.07
C SER A 19 -10.88 6.90 -3.43
N PRO A 20 -11.84 7.83 -3.63
CA PRO A 20 -13.17 7.73 -3.03
C PRO A 20 -14.02 6.62 -3.65
N ILE A 21 -13.80 6.32 -4.94
CA ILE A 21 -14.53 5.27 -5.66
C ILE A 21 -14.09 3.88 -5.14
N TYR A 22 -12.79 3.71 -4.87
CA TYR A 22 -12.28 2.49 -4.23
C TYR A 22 -12.77 2.33 -2.78
N SER A 23 -12.87 3.45 -2.06
CA SER A 23 -13.36 3.48 -0.67
C SER A 23 -14.86 3.23 -0.55
N LEU A 24 -15.66 3.64 -1.53
CA LEU A 24 -17.10 3.34 -1.61
C LEU A 24 -17.36 1.87 -1.96
N TYR A 25 -16.53 1.25 -2.80
CA TYR A 25 -16.65 -0.18 -3.13
C TYR A 25 -16.35 -1.09 -1.92
N LEU A 26 -15.50 -0.64 -0.99
CA LEU A 26 -15.24 -1.34 0.28
C LEU A 26 -16.45 -1.29 1.25
N ASN A 27 -17.40 -0.38 1.06
CA ASN A 27 -18.52 -0.16 1.98
C ASN A 27 -19.75 -1.02 1.67
N GLU A 28 -19.97 -1.45 0.42
CA GLU A 28 -21.12 -2.31 0.07
C GLU A 28 -20.85 -3.81 0.36
N GLU A 29 -19.59 -4.23 0.51
CA GLU A 29 -19.20 -5.62 0.84
C GLU A 29 -18.77 -5.81 2.32
N GLY A 30 -19.21 -4.91 3.21
CA GLY A 30 -18.73 -4.73 4.59
C GLY A 30 -18.83 -5.93 5.55
N ASN A 31 -19.27 -7.12 5.11
CA ASN A 31 -19.36 -8.33 5.92
C ASN A 31 -18.50 -9.52 5.43
N LEU A 32 -17.77 -9.40 4.30
CA LEU A 32 -16.94 -10.51 3.77
C LEU A 32 -15.42 -10.24 3.77
N ARG A 33 -14.98 -8.99 3.92
CA ARG A 33 -13.58 -8.60 3.72
C ARG A 33 -12.66 -8.54 4.95
N SER A 34 -13.15 -8.77 6.17
CA SER A 34 -12.28 -8.78 7.37
C SER A 34 -11.42 -10.05 7.51
N GLN A 35 -11.02 -10.67 6.41
CA GLN A 35 -10.15 -11.84 6.44
C GLN A 35 -8.70 -11.38 6.57
N LEU A 36 -8.16 -11.53 7.78
CA LEU A 36 -6.73 -11.37 8.05
C LEU A 36 -5.91 -12.08 6.96
N ARG A 37 -4.97 -11.36 6.32
CA ARG A 37 -4.08 -12.01 5.35
C ARG A 37 -3.30 -13.12 6.05
N VAL A 38 -3.39 -14.32 5.50
CA VAL A 38 -2.71 -15.50 6.05
C VAL A 38 -1.30 -15.62 5.47
N HIS A 39 -0.37 -16.15 6.27
CA HIS A 39 1.05 -16.20 5.91
C HIS A 39 1.35 -17.16 4.74
N LYS A 40 0.44 -18.11 4.46
CA LYS A 40 0.55 -19.07 3.37
C LYS A 40 -0.08 -18.51 2.10
N TRP A 41 0.76 -18.09 1.15
CA TRP A 41 0.34 -17.42 -0.08
C TRP A 41 -0.72 -18.20 -0.88
N ARG A 42 -0.59 -19.54 -1.03
CA ARG A 42 -1.55 -20.35 -1.80
C ARG A 42 -2.93 -20.36 -1.15
N THR A 43 -2.99 -20.43 0.17
CA THR A 43 -4.25 -20.36 0.91
C THR A 43 -4.90 -19.00 0.71
N ASN A 44 -4.11 -17.92 0.82
CA ASN A 44 -4.62 -16.57 0.60
C ASN A 44 -5.09 -16.35 -0.84
N PHE A 45 -4.31 -16.80 -1.82
CA PHE A 45 -4.64 -16.74 -3.24
C PHE A 45 -5.96 -17.46 -3.54
N ASN A 46 -6.12 -18.68 -3.03
CA ASN A 46 -7.35 -19.46 -3.24
C ASN A 46 -8.56 -18.77 -2.60
N ASN A 47 -8.42 -18.27 -1.36
CA ASN A 47 -9.49 -17.54 -0.68
C ASN A 47 -9.90 -16.31 -1.50
N LEU A 48 -8.94 -15.49 -1.93
CA LEU A 48 -9.21 -14.30 -2.74
C LEU A 48 -9.81 -14.64 -4.11
N SER A 49 -9.38 -15.72 -4.75
CA SER A 49 -9.93 -16.16 -6.04
C SER A 49 -11.39 -16.57 -6.00
N ILE A 50 -11.87 -17.02 -4.84
CA ILE A 50 -13.26 -17.42 -4.63
C ILE A 50 -14.12 -16.20 -4.28
N LEU A 51 -13.55 -15.25 -3.53
CA LEU A 51 -14.30 -14.16 -2.91
C LEU A 51 -14.32 -12.88 -3.75
N ASP A 52 -13.40 -12.71 -4.71
CA ASP A 52 -13.22 -11.45 -5.42
C ASP A 52 -12.94 -11.68 -6.91
N SER A 53 -13.91 -11.41 -7.77
CA SER A 53 -13.73 -11.49 -9.23
C SER A 53 -12.72 -10.48 -9.76
N TYR A 54 -12.60 -9.32 -9.10
CA TYR A 54 -11.64 -8.28 -9.46
C TYR A 54 -10.20 -8.71 -9.14
N PHE A 55 -10.00 -9.52 -8.09
CA PHE A 55 -8.70 -10.12 -7.80
C PHE A 55 -8.20 -10.97 -8.97
N LEU A 56 -9.04 -11.84 -9.52
CA LEU A 56 -8.63 -12.70 -10.65
C LEU A 56 -8.30 -11.89 -11.91
N ALA A 57 -9.07 -10.83 -12.21
CA ALA A 57 -8.77 -9.91 -13.30
C ALA A 57 -7.39 -9.25 -13.09
N THR A 58 -7.16 -8.71 -11.88
CA THR A 58 -5.88 -8.06 -11.52
C THR A 58 -4.69 -9.03 -11.64
N ILE A 59 -4.84 -10.28 -11.19
CA ILE A 59 -3.80 -11.31 -11.33
C ILE A 59 -3.49 -11.58 -12.81
N ASN A 60 -4.52 -11.72 -13.65
CA ASN A 60 -4.32 -11.96 -15.08
C ASN A 60 -3.64 -10.77 -15.78
N ASP A 61 -4.02 -9.54 -15.41
CA ASP A 61 -3.37 -8.34 -15.93
C ASP A 61 -1.87 -8.34 -15.57
N PHE A 62 -1.53 -8.62 -14.31
CA PHE A 62 -0.13 -8.68 -13.86
C PHE A 62 0.66 -9.81 -14.52
N LYS A 63 0.03 -10.95 -14.81
CA LYS A 63 0.66 -12.03 -15.60
C LYS A 63 0.97 -11.57 -17.01
N SER A 64 0.15 -10.71 -17.60
CA SER A 64 0.32 -10.23 -18.97
C SER A 64 1.30 -9.06 -19.11
N MET A 65 1.58 -8.33 -18.02
CA MET A 65 2.44 -7.13 -18.03
C MET A 65 3.81 -7.34 -18.70
N SER A 66 4.22 -6.35 -19.49
CA SER A 66 5.58 -6.27 -20.03
C SER A 66 6.60 -5.99 -18.92
N GLY A 67 7.90 -6.11 -19.23
CA GLY A 67 8.96 -5.74 -18.28
C GLY A 67 8.94 -4.25 -17.92
N GLU A 68 8.52 -3.38 -18.85
CA GLU A 68 8.39 -1.94 -18.62
C GLU A 68 7.21 -1.63 -17.70
N ASP A 69 6.05 -2.27 -17.95
CA ASP A 69 4.84 -2.09 -17.12
C ASP A 69 5.09 -2.59 -15.69
N LEU A 70 5.76 -3.72 -15.54
CA LEU A 70 6.18 -4.26 -14.24
C LEU A 70 7.07 -3.26 -13.49
N LEU A 71 8.06 -2.69 -14.17
CA LEU A 71 8.96 -1.69 -13.59
C LEU A 71 8.19 -0.42 -13.20
N HIS A 72 7.25 0.03 -14.03
CA HIS A 72 6.42 1.19 -13.74
C HIS A 72 5.53 0.93 -12.51
N LYS A 73 4.85 -0.21 -12.47
CA LYS A 73 4.01 -0.61 -11.33
C LYS A 73 4.81 -0.68 -10.03
N LEU A 74 6.01 -1.27 -10.07
CA LEU A 74 6.89 -1.30 -8.89
C LEU A 74 7.36 0.08 -8.46
N LYS A 75 7.62 1.01 -9.38
CA LYS A 75 7.92 2.41 -9.02
C LYS A 75 6.75 3.00 -8.23
N LEU A 76 5.51 2.80 -8.69
CA LEU A 76 4.31 3.27 -7.99
C LEU A 76 4.22 2.66 -6.58
N CYS A 77 4.43 1.35 -6.41
CA CYS A 77 4.39 0.72 -5.10
C CYS A 77 5.46 1.30 -4.13
N LEU A 78 6.62 1.69 -4.65
CA LEU A 78 7.70 2.29 -3.85
C LEU A 78 7.51 3.80 -3.61
N MET A 79 6.47 4.44 -4.16
CA MET A 79 6.20 5.87 -3.91
C MET A 79 5.70 6.19 -2.50
N VAL A 80 5.44 5.17 -1.67
CA VAL A 80 5.12 5.32 -0.25
C VAL A 80 6.14 6.17 0.54
N THR A 81 7.39 6.29 0.06
CA THR A 81 8.44 7.12 0.69
C THR A 81 8.75 8.42 -0.06
N ARG A 82 7.91 8.86 -1.01
CA ARG A 82 8.21 9.99 -1.91
C ARG A 82 8.46 11.34 -1.20
N ASN A 83 7.99 11.50 0.04
CA ASN A 83 8.16 12.74 0.80
C ASN A 83 9.51 12.83 1.55
N GLU A 84 10.35 11.80 1.47
CA GLU A 84 11.67 11.79 2.11
C GLU A 84 12.69 12.49 1.19
N LYS A 85 13.10 13.71 1.56
CA LYS A 85 13.94 14.61 0.74
C LYS A 85 15.43 14.23 0.64
N ASN A 86 15.83 13.04 1.08
CA ASN A 86 17.25 12.71 1.20
C ASN A 86 17.78 11.95 -0.04
N ASP A 87 18.95 12.37 -0.55
CA ASP A 87 19.62 11.75 -1.70
C ASP A 87 20.02 10.28 -1.46
N SER A 88 20.27 9.90 -0.19
CA SER A 88 20.55 8.51 0.20
C SER A 88 19.38 7.58 -0.07
N ASP A 89 18.15 8.05 0.20
CA ASP A 89 16.92 7.26 0.07
C ASP A 89 16.59 7.07 -1.43
N THR A 90 16.94 8.05 -2.25
CA THR A 90 16.81 7.95 -3.72
C THR A 90 17.71 6.88 -4.32
N THR A 91 18.94 6.72 -3.81
CA THR A 91 19.88 5.69 -4.29
C THR A 91 19.49 4.30 -3.81
N MET A 92 19.08 4.17 -2.54
CA MET A 92 18.57 2.92 -1.98
C MET A 92 17.32 2.43 -2.73
N ASN A 93 16.39 3.33 -3.04
CA ASN A 93 15.18 3.00 -3.79
C ASN A 93 15.46 2.54 -5.22
N LYS A 94 16.46 3.12 -5.91
CA LYS A 94 16.89 2.64 -7.24
C LYS A 94 17.47 1.22 -7.19
N ALA A 95 18.32 0.94 -6.19
CA ALA A 95 18.90 -0.39 -6.01
C ALA A 95 17.84 -1.44 -5.67
N LEU A 96 16.92 -1.09 -4.75
CA LEU A 96 15.79 -1.92 -4.37
C LEU A 96 14.88 -2.21 -5.57
N LEU A 97 14.52 -1.18 -6.33
CA LEU A 97 13.70 -1.33 -7.55
C LEU A 97 14.33 -2.28 -8.55
N LYS A 98 15.63 -2.13 -8.85
CA LYS A 98 16.35 -3.03 -9.77
C LYS A 98 16.35 -4.47 -9.25
N LYS A 99 16.64 -4.67 -7.96
CA LYS A 99 16.69 -5.98 -7.33
C LYS A 99 15.32 -6.67 -7.36
N THR A 100 14.26 -5.95 -6.99
CA THR A 100 12.89 -6.46 -6.95
C THR A 100 12.33 -6.74 -8.34
N THR A 101 12.64 -5.89 -9.32
CA THR A 101 12.26 -6.12 -10.72
C THR A 101 12.88 -7.43 -11.22
N LEU A 102 14.20 -7.61 -11.03
CA LEU A 102 14.88 -8.84 -11.43
C LEU A 102 14.32 -10.08 -10.71
N PHE A 103 14.01 -9.95 -9.42
CA PHE A 103 13.35 -11.02 -8.66
C PHE A 103 12.00 -11.42 -9.29
N LEU A 104 11.13 -10.44 -9.55
CA LEU A 104 9.80 -10.67 -10.09
C LEU A 104 9.84 -11.22 -11.53
N THR A 105 10.75 -10.73 -12.37
CA THR A 105 10.95 -11.29 -13.71
C THR A 105 11.32 -12.77 -13.64
N LYS A 106 12.36 -13.14 -12.86
CA LYS A 106 12.74 -14.55 -12.72
C LYS A 106 11.66 -15.40 -12.07
N LEU A 107 10.92 -14.83 -11.10
CA LEU A 107 9.81 -15.53 -10.47
C LEU A 107 8.67 -15.76 -11.46
N LYS A 108 8.39 -14.80 -12.35
CA LYS A 108 7.34 -14.89 -13.37
C LYS A 108 7.65 -15.99 -14.38
N ASP A 109 8.89 -16.09 -14.84
CA ASP A 109 9.35 -17.15 -15.74
C ASP A 109 9.19 -18.55 -15.13
N LYS A 110 9.39 -18.66 -13.80
CA LYS A 110 9.23 -19.92 -13.06
C LYS A 110 7.78 -20.24 -12.70
N ASN A 111 7.02 -19.21 -12.28
CA ASN A 111 5.65 -19.32 -11.80
C ASN A 111 4.95 -17.95 -11.88
N ALA A 112 4.24 -17.73 -12.98
CA ALA A 112 3.56 -16.46 -13.26
C ALA A 112 2.52 -16.09 -12.21
N ASP A 113 1.74 -17.06 -11.69
CA ASP A 113 0.71 -16.79 -10.66
C ASP A 113 1.35 -16.30 -9.36
N LYS A 114 2.45 -16.92 -8.95
CA LYS A 114 3.20 -16.54 -7.73
C LYS A 114 3.83 -15.16 -7.86
N ALA A 115 4.32 -14.80 -9.05
CA ALA A 115 4.86 -13.46 -9.32
C ALA A 115 3.76 -12.40 -9.34
N ALA A 116 2.65 -12.65 -10.04
CA ALA A 116 1.50 -11.76 -10.09
C ALA A 116 0.88 -11.55 -8.70
N TYR A 117 0.76 -12.61 -7.92
CA TYR A 117 0.30 -12.52 -6.54
C TYR A 117 1.23 -11.68 -5.66
N LEU A 118 2.56 -11.83 -5.80
CA LEU A 118 3.50 -10.98 -5.08
C LEU A 118 3.34 -9.50 -5.46
N LEU A 119 3.19 -9.20 -6.76
CA LEU A 119 2.96 -7.83 -7.21
C LEU A 119 1.65 -7.27 -6.66
N TYR A 120 0.59 -8.08 -6.62
CA TYR A 120 -0.69 -7.71 -6.01
C TYR A 120 -0.57 -7.40 -4.52
N GLU A 121 0.17 -8.20 -3.76
CA GLU A 121 0.42 -7.93 -2.35
C GLU A 121 1.20 -6.62 -2.15
N LEU A 122 2.25 -6.40 -2.94
CA LEU A 122 3.04 -5.15 -2.93
C LEU A 122 2.17 -3.92 -3.23
N ASP A 123 1.35 -4.01 -4.27
CA ASP A 123 0.45 -2.95 -4.69
C ASP A 123 -0.59 -2.64 -3.60
N SER A 124 -1.29 -3.68 -3.12
CA SER A 124 -2.32 -3.56 -2.09
C SER A 124 -1.80 -2.90 -0.82
N LEU A 125 -0.62 -3.32 -0.32
CA LEU A 125 -0.05 -2.72 0.87
C LEU A 125 0.45 -1.30 0.63
N SER A 126 1.02 -1.02 -0.54
CA SER A 126 1.48 0.33 -0.86
C SER A 126 0.33 1.33 -0.89
N LEU A 127 -0.82 0.95 -1.48
CA LEU A 127 -2.04 1.76 -1.49
C LEU A 127 -2.58 1.95 -0.07
N LEU A 128 -2.68 0.87 0.71
CA LEU A 128 -3.14 0.95 2.10
C LEU A 128 -2.24 1.88 2.95
N LEU A 129 -0.92 1.83 2.77
CA LEU A 129 0.01 2.74 3.46
C LEU A 129 -0.18 4.18 3.03
N LEU A 130 -0.32 4.45 1.72
CA LEU A 130 -0.57 5.79 1.19
C LEU A 130 -1.88 6.35 1.74
N ASP A 131 -2.96 5.58 1.70
CA ASP A 131 -4.26 5.98 2.26
C ASP A 131 -4.16 6.23 3.77
N THR A 132 -3.40 5.40 4.50
CA THR A 132 -3.18 5.59 5.93
C THR A 132 -2.42 6.90 6.23
N ILE A 133 -1.40 7.22 5.43
CA ILE A 133 -0.64 8.47 5.55
C ILE A 133 -1.55 9.67 5.26
N GLU A 134 -2.31 9.60 4.18
CA GLU A 134 -3.20 10.68 3.77
C GLU A 134 -4.26 10.95 4.83
N LEU A 135 -4.89 9.89 5.34
CA LEU A 135 -5.90 9.96 6.37
C LEU A 135 -5.36 10.54 7.68
N ALA A 136 -4.13 10.17 8.05
CA ALA A 136 -3.45 10.78 9.18
C ALA A 136 -3.22 12.28 8.96
N ASN A 137 -2.79 12.69 7.76
CA ASN A 137 -2.60 14.10 7.41
C ASN A 137 -3.92 14.88 7.45
N MET A 138 -5.02 14.29 6.95
CA MET A 138 -6.35 14.92 7.04
C MET A 138 -6.79 15.12 8.49
N LEU A 139 -6.51 14.17 9.37
CA LEU A 139 -6.87 14.23 10.78
C LEU A 139 -6.02 15.20 11.60
N THR A 140 -4.84 15.59 11.10
CA THR A 140 -3.96 16.63 11.68
C THR A 140 -4.11 17.99 11.00
N HIS A 141 -4.91 18.11 9.93
CA HIS A 141 -4.99 19.33 9.15
C HIS A 141 -5.84 20.39 9.85
N GLU A 142 -5.17 21.28 10.59
CA GLU A 142 -5.79 22.32 11.43
C GLU A 142 -6.67 23.32 10.66
N GLU A 143 -6.59 23.40 9.33
CA GLU A 143 -7.47 24.25 8.52
C GLU A 143 -8.86 23.63 8.29
N SER A 144 -9.04 22.34 8.58
CA SER A 144 -10.35 21.67 8.47
C SER A 144 -11.26 22.03 9.65
N ILE A 145 -12.47 22.50 9.36
CA ILE A 145 -13.49 22.85 10.37
C ILE A 145 -13.76 21.65 11.31
N GLY A 146 -13.90 20.46 10.73
CA GLY A 146 -14.10 19.22 11.49
C GLY A 146 -12.93 18.95 12.44
N VAL A 147 -11.69 19.14 11.99
CA VAL A 147 -10.49 18.99 12.83
C VAL A 147 -10.49 20.03 13.94
N GLN A 148 -10.64 21.32 13.64
CA GLN A 148 -10.63 22.39 14.66
C GLN A 148 -11.62 22.13 15.81
N LYS A 149 -12.82 21.63 15.47
CA LYS A 149 -13.87 21.37 16.43
C LYS A 149 -13.64 20.09 17.24
N HIS A 150 -13.16 19.03 16.60
CA HIS A 150 -13.17 17.68 17.18
C HIS A 150 -11.79 17.10 17.48
N TYR A 151 -10.70 17.80 17.19
CA TYR A 151 -9.33 17.27 17.36
C TYR A 151 -9.08 16.73 18.78
N HIS A 152 -9.55 17.46 19.80
CA HIS A 152 -9.42 17.06 21.20
C HIS A 152 -10.07 15.69 21.52
N GLU A 153 -11.05 15.24 20.74
CA GLU A 153 -11.75 13.96 20.95
C GLU A 153 -10.95 12.74 20.48
N TYR A 154 -10.03 12.94 19.52
CA TYR A 154 -9.26 11.83 18.94
C TYR A 154 -7.74 12.04 18.95
N LYS A 155 -7.25 13.20 19.40
CA LYS A 155 -5.83 13.57 19.46
C LYS A 155 -4.96 12.48 20.07
N GLU A 156 -5.26 12.03 21.29
CA GLU A 156 -4.44 11.02 21.98
C GLU A 156 -4.37 9.70 21.18
N SER A 157 -5.49 9.31 20.56
CA SER A 157 -5.51 8.11 19.72
C SER A 157 -4.71 8.29 18.44
N LEU A 158 -4.70 9.49 17.85
CA LEU A 158 -3.93 9.81 16.65
C LEU A 158 -2.42 9.87 16.95
N GLU A 159 -2.02 10.55 18.01
CA GLU A 159 -0.63 10.67 18.46
C GLU A 159 0.00 9.30 18.74
N LYS A 160 -0.77 8.35 19.29
CA LYS A 160 -0.33 6.95 19.47
C LYS A 160 -0.08 6.20 18.15
N ARG A 161 -0.63 6.67 17.03
CA ARG A 161 -0.61 5.97 15.73
C ARG A 161 0.38 6.56 14.75
N LEU A 162 0.61 7.87 14.79
CA LEU A 162 1.55 8.54 13.89
C LEU A 162 2.93 7.84 13.85
N PRO A 163 3.55 7.45 15.00
CA PRO A 163 4.84 6.74 14.97
C PRO A 163 4.78 5.36 14.31
N LEU A 164 3.60 4.70 14.33
CA LEU A 164 3.43 3.39 13.70
C LEU A 164 3.43 3.50 12.18
N ILE A 165 2.90 4.58 11.62
CA ILE A 165 2.89 4.81 10.17
C ILE A 165 4.32 4.89 9.63
N ASP A 166 5.17 5.70 10.26
CA ASP A 166 6.58 5.81 9.87
C ASP A 166 7.34 4.50 10.06
N LYS A 167 7.05 3.75 11.14
CA LYS A 167 7.59 2.41 11.35
C LYS A 167 7.20 1.47 10.20
N TYR A 168 5.93 1.43 9.82
CA TYR A 168 5.42 0.53 8.79
C TYR A 168 5.94 0.87 7.39
N LYS A 169 6.14 2.15 7.07
CA LYS A 169 6.83 2.56 5.83
C LYS A 169 8.25 1.98 5.74
N LYS A 170 9.02 2.06 6.84
CA LYS A 170 10.39 1.51 6.91
C LYS A 170 10.37 -0.02 6.82
N GLU A 171 9.44 -0.66 7.52
CA GLU A 171 9.27 -2.12 7.47
C GLU A 171 8.87 -2.60 6.08
N PHE A 172 8.06 -1.85 5.34
CA PHE A 172 7.70 -2.17 3.95
C PHE A 172 8.95 -2.27 3.06
N LEU A 173 9.80 -1.23 3.06
CA LEU A 173 11.04 -1.24 2.28
C LEU A 173 12.02 -2.33 2.76
N SER A 174 12.14 -2.51 4.07
CA SER A 174 13.00 -3.54 4.66
C SER A 174 12.54 -4.94 4.26
N ASN A 175 11.23 -5.21 4.27
CA ASN A 175 10.68 -6.50 3.85
C ASN A 175 10.95 -6.77 2.36
N ILE A 176 10.77 -5.78 1.49
CA ILE A 176 11.09 -5.93 0.05
C ILE A 176 12.57 -6.26 -0.14
N SER A 177 13.46 -5.71 0.69
CA SER A 177 14.91 -5.97 0.59
C SER A 177 15.28 -7.46 0.80
N ILE A 178 14.42 -8.25 1.44
CA ILE A 178 14.60 -9.70 1.66
C ILE A 178 14.54 -10.47 0.34
N LEU A 179 13.81 -9.98 -0.66
CA LEU A 179 13.64 -10.63 -1.95
C LEU A 179 15.00 -10.74 -2.66
N ASP A 180 15.43 -11.96 -2.94
CA ASP A 180 16.73 -12.27 -3.54
C ASP A 180 16.56 -13.19 -4.74
N HIS A 181 16.95 -12.70 -5.92
CA HIS A 181 16.78 -13.37 -7.20
C HIS A 181 17.66 -14.62 -7.33
N ASN A 182 18.68 -14.78 -6.46
CA ASN A 182 19.50 -15.99 -6.37
C ASN A 182 18.87 -17.05 -5.46
N GLN A 183 17.90 -16.68 -4.63
CA GLN A 183 17.24 -17.57 -3.67
C GLN A 183 15.71 -17.40 -3.75
N LEU A 184 15.13 -17.57 -4.95
CA LEU A 184 13.71 -17.25 -5.22
C LEU A 184 12.74 -17.82 -4.18
N ASP A 185 12.73 -19.15 -3.99
CA ASP A 185 11.74 -19.78 -3.11
C ASP A 185 11.99 -19.48 -1.64
N LYS A 186 13.26 -19.51 -1.21
CA LYS A 186 13.65 -19.25 0.19
C LYS A 186 13.37 -17.80 0.59
N SER A 187 13.70 -16.82 -0.26
CA SER A 187 13.43 -15.41 0.03
C SER A 187 11.93 -15.12 -0.02
N PHE A 188 11.17 -15.70 -0.97
CA PHE A 188 9.71 -15.60 -0.98
C PHE A 188 9.08 -16.16 0.30
N GLN A 189 9.50 -17.34 0.76
CA GLN A 189 9.00 -17.96 1.99
C GLN A 189 9.31 -17.12 3.23
N LYS A 190 10.46 -16.43 3.27
CA LYS A 190 10.81 -15.50 4.35
C LYS A 190 10.01 -14.19 4.27
N PHE A 191 9.72 -13.73 3.07
CA PHE A 191 9.01 -12.48 2.81
C PHE A 191 7.53 -12.57 3.24
N MET A 192 6.81 -13.62 2.81
CA MET A 192 5.35 -13.68 2.95
C MET A 192 4.82 -13.52 4.39
N PRO A 193 5.37 -14.18 5.43
CA PRO A 193 4.90 -14.00 6.79
C PRO A 193 5.05 -12.56 7.29
N LYS A 194 6.22 -11.95 7.05
CA LYS A 194 6.52 -10.57 7.44
C LYS A 194 5.61 -9.58 6.73
N PHE A 195 5.33 -9.84 5.47
CA PHE A 195 4.46 -8.99 4.67
C PHE A 195 3.00 -9.07 5.13
N ALA A 196 2.50 -10.27 5.39
CA ALA A 196 1.14 -10.47 5.91
C ALA A 196 0.96 -9.81 7.29
N GLU A 197 1.96 -9.93 8.18
CA GLU A 197 1.94 -9.27 9.48
C GLU A 197 1.90 -7.73 9.34
N LEU A 198 2.72 -7.18 8.45
CA LEU A 198 2.74 -5.74 8.18
C LEU A 198 1.41 -5.25 7.59
N TYR A 199 0.83 -6.00 6.66
CA TYR A 199 -0.47 -5.69 6.06
C TYR A 199 -1.56 -5.60 7.13
N ASN A 200 -1.72 -6.66 7.92
CA ASN A 200 -2.73 -6.73 8.98
C ASN A 200 -2.51 -5.65 10.05
N SER A 201 -1.26 -5.28 10.32
CA SER A 201 -0.92 -4.19 11.25
C SER A 201 -1.28 -2.82 10.70
N THR A 202 -1.01 -2.58 9.42
CA THR A 202 -1.36 -1.34 8.72
C THR A 202 -2.87 -1.17 8.65
N GLU A 203 -3.59 -2.23 8.29
CA GLU A 203 -5.06 -2.24 8.20
C GLU A 203 -5.72 -1.88 9.53
N LYS A 204 -5.17 -2.36 10.66
CA LYS A 204 -5.66 -1.99 12.00
C LYS A 204 -5.48 -0.50 12.28
N VAL A 205 -4.35 0.08 11.88
CA VAL A 205 -4.12 1.53 12.03
C VAL A 205 -5.07 2.30 11.14
N TYR A 206 -5.14 1.95 9.85
CA TYR A 206 -6.06 2.54 8.88
C TYR A 206 -7.50 2.55 9.39
N SER A 207 -8.02 1.39 9.81
CA SER A 207 -9.40 1.24 10.29
C SER A 207 -9.72 2.15 11.48
N LYS A 208 -8.75 2.37 12.38
CA LYS A 208 -8.93 3.27 13.52
C LYS A 208 -8.93 4.74 13.10
N LEU A 209 -8.04 5.13 12.20
CA LEU A 209 -8.03 6.48 11.64
C LEU A 209 -9.30 6.75 10.85
N TYR A 210 -9.76 5.78 10.05
CA TYR A 210 -10.97 5.90 9.24
C TYR A 210 -12.22 6.04 10.10
N LYS A 211 -12.28 5.32 11.24
CA LYS A 211 -13.33 5.52 12.23
C LYS A 211 -13.36 6.94 12.79
N HIS A 212 -12.20 7.55 13.06
CA HIS A 212 -12.15 8.94 13.52
C HIS A 212 -12.58 9.90 12.42
N TYR A 213 -12.09 9.71 11.20
CA TYR A 213 -12.44 10.53 10.04
C TYR A 213 -13.94 10.50 9.74
N THR A 214 -14.53 9.32 9.66
CA THR A 214 -15.97 9.16 9.41
C THR A 214 -16.83 9.73 10.54
N LYS A 215 -16.40 9.58 11.80
CA LYS A 215 -17.16 10.08 12.95
C LYS A 215 -17.11 11.60 13.09
N PHE A 216 -15.94 12.20 12.85
CA PHE A 216 -15.67 13.59 13.22
C PHE A 216 -15.45 14.54 12.06
N ILE A 217 -15.08 14.04 10.88
CA ILE A 217 -14.70 14.88 9.74
C ILE A 217 -15.75 14.87 8.64
N ILE A 218 -16.23 13.70 8.17
CA ILE A 218 -17.16 13.61 7.02
C ILE A 218 -18.47 14.41 7.20
N LYS A 219 -18.87 14.68 8.44
CA LYS A 219 -20.11 15.40 8.76
C LYS A 219 -19.98 16.94 8.73
N TYR A 220 -18.81 17.46 8.37
CA TYR A 220 -18.47 18.89 8.30
C TYR A 220 -17.82 19.22 6.97
#